data_AF-A0A5E4IUP9-F1
#
_entry.id   AF-A0A5E4IUP9-F1
#
_cell.length_a   1.000
_cell.length_b   1.000
_cell.length_c   1.000
_cell.angle_alpha   90.00
_cell.angle_beta   90.00
_cell.angle_gamma   90.00
#
_symmetry.space_group_name_H-M   'P 1'
#
loop_
_entity.id
_entity.type
_entity.pdbx_description
1 polymer ?
#
loop_
_entity_poly.entity_id
_entity_poly.type
_entity_poly.pdbx_seq_one_letter_code
_entity_poly.pdbx_strand_id
1 'polypeptide(L)'
;MAASGVSPQQMAQITEDYSGADLEMLCREAGMLALRQHIRPGMSKEALIIDKISVTKEHFQEAYERIKPHLSKKMLEEYTQMIRDFEV
;
A
#
# COMPACT_ATOMS: atom_id res chain seq x y z
N MET A 1 -1.37 -11.72 12.70
CA MET A 1 -2.60 -11.37 11.98
C MET A 1 -2.26 -11.30 10.50
N ALA A 2 -2.74 -12.25 9.70
CA ALA A 2 -2.68 -12.14 8.23
C ALA A 2 -3.95 -11.44 7.75
N ALA A 3 -3.83 -10.56 6.76
CA ALA A 3 -5.01 -9.97 6.11
C ALA A 3 -5.80 -11.08 5.39
N SER A 4 -7.11 -11.12 5.59
CA SER A 4 -7.94 -12.19 5.04
C SER A 4 -8.09 -12.01 3.53
N GLY A 5 -7.73 -13.04 2.75
CA GLY A 5 -7.89 -13.03 1.30
C GLY A 5 -6.83 -12.21 0.53
N VAL A 6 -5.71 -11.86 1.17
CA VAL A 6 -4.60 -11.14 0.54
C VAL A 6 -3.42 -12.09 0.34
N SER A 7 -3.02 -12.32 -0.91
CA SER A 7 -1.84 -13.13 -1.24
C SER A 7 -0.64 -12.22 -1.54
N PRO A 8 0.50 -12.37 -0.83
CA PRO A 8 1.72 -11.65 -1.16
C PRO A 8 2.17 -11.84 -2.61
N GLN A 9 1.98 -13.03 -3.17
CA GLN A 9 2.32 -13.34 -4.56
C GLN A 9 1.44 -12.56 -5.54
N GLN A 10 0.13 -12.44 -5.27
CA GLN A 10 -0.77 -11.62 -6.09
C GLN A 10 -0.44 -10.14 -5.99
N MET A 11 -0.09 -9.65 -4.80
CA MET A 11 0.34 -8.26 -4.62
C MET A 11 1.61 -7.96 -5.42
N ALA A 12 2.61 -8.84 -5.33
CA ALA A 12 3.86 -8.68 -6.08
C ALA A 12 3.64 -8.63 -7.61
N GLN A 13 2.61 -9.29 -8.14
CA GLN A 13 2.28 -9.27 -9.57
C GLN A 13 1.71 -7.93 -10.05
N ILE A 14 1.08 -7.15 -9.16
CA ILE A 14 0.37 -5.91 -9.55
C ILE A 14 1.10 -4.63 -9.12
N THR A 15 2.14 -4.75 -8.29
CA THR A 15 2.94 -3.63 -7.78
C THR A 15 4.27 -3.49 -8.51
N GLU A 16 4.27 -3.66 -9.84
CA GLU A 16 5.43 -3.31 -10.66
C GLU A 16 5.77 -1.83 -10.49
N ASP A 17 7.06 -1.50 -10.51
CA ASP A 17 7.61 -0.15 -10.27
C ASP A 17 7.42 0.42 -8.85
N TYR A 18 6.82 -0.34 -7.92
CA TYR A 18 6.74 0.08 -6.52
C TYR A 18 8.10 -0.08 -5.82
N SER A 19 8.54 0.97 -5.14
CA SER A 19 9.62 0.90 -4.17
C SER A 19 9.16 0.28 -2.85
N GLY A 20 10.10 -0.03 -1.96
CA GLY A 20 9.76 -0.46 -0.59
C GLY A 20 8.92 0.57 0.18
N ALA A 21 9.14 1.87 -0.08
CA ALA A 21 8.33 2.93 0.52
C ALA A 21 6.89 2.95 -0.02
N ASP A 22 6.72 2.69 -1.32
CA ASP A 22 5.38 2.61 -1.92
C ASP A 22 4.58 1.42 -1.36
N LEU A 23 5.25 0.28 -1.15
CA LEU A 23 4.64 -0.91 -0.54
C LEU A 23 4.27 -0.68 0.93
N GLU A 24 5.09 0.03 1.69
CA GLU A 24 4.76 0.44 3.06
C GLU A 24 3.51 1.32 3.07
N MET A 25 3.48 2.36 2.23
CA MET A 25 2.33 3.25 2.12
C MET A 25 1.05 2.51 1.71
N LEU A 26 1.14 1.56 0.79
CA LEU A 26 0.04 0.70 0.37
C LEU A 26 -0.53 -0.09 1.57
N CYS A 27 0.34 -0.76 2.34
CA CYS A 27 -0.08 -1.53 3.52
C CYS A 27 -0.68 -0.63 4.61
N ARG A 28 -0.08 0.55 4.81
CA ARG A 28 -0.55 1.54 5.78
C ARG A 28 -1.93 2.05 5.41
N GLU A 29 -2.17 2.42 4.15
CA GLU A 29 -3.49 2.91 3.73
C GLU A 29 -4.55 1.80 3.80
N ALA A 30 -4.23 0.55 3.45
CA ALA A 30 -5.15 -0.58 3.63
C ALA A 30 -5.56 -0.77 5.11
N GLY A 31 -4.61 -0.64 6.05
CA GLY A 31 -4.90 -0.65 7.48
C GLY A 31 -5.76 0.55 7.92
N MET A 32 -5.49 1.74 7.39
CA MET A 32 -6.28 2.94 7.69
C MET A 32 -7.71 2.83 7.16
N LEU A 33 -7.92 2.23 5.99
CA LEU A 33 -9.25 1.97 5.45
C LEU A 33 -10.06 1.03 6.35
N ALA A 34 -9.44 -0.05 6.82
CA ALA A 34 -10.06 -0.98 7.78
C ALA A 34 -10.47 -0.28 9.08
N LEU A 35 -9.61 0.60 9.60
CA LEU A 35 -9.90 1.41 10.79
C LEU A 35 -11.06 2.38 10.55
N ARG A 36 -11.04 3.12 9.43
CA ARG A 36 -12.07 4.12 9.08
C ARG A 36 -13.47 3.50 8.96
N GLN A 37 -13.59 2.23 8.54
CA GLN A 37 -14.88 1.54 8.50
C GLN A 37 -15.55 1.38 9.86
N HIS A 38 -14.77 1.35 10.94
CA HIS A 38 -15.24 1.11 12.31
C HIS A 38 -15.35 2.40 13.13
N ILE A 39 -14.61 3.44 12.76
CA ILE A 39 -14.66 4.74 13.42
C ILE A 39 -15.88 5.54 12.93
N ARG A 40 -16.59 6.18 13.86
CA ARG A 40 -17.71 7.08 13.58
C ARG A 40 -17.49 8.45 14.24
N PRO A 41 -17.98 9.55 13.66
CA PRO A 41 -17.92 10.85 14.31
C PRO A 41 -18.56 10.81 15.71
N GLY A 42 -17.87 11.35 16.72
CA GLY A 42 -18.35 11.35 18.11
C GLY A 42 -18.20 10.03 18.87
N MET A 43 -17.62 8.99 18.27
CA MET A 43 -17.32 7.72 18.94
C MET A 43 -16.22 7.91 20.00
N SER A 44 -16.42 7.35 21.20
CA SER A 44 -15.37 7.32 22.23
C SER A 44 -14.33 6.23 21.91
N LYS A 45 -13.12 6.36 22.45
CA LYS A 45 -12.03 5.40 22.19
C LYS A 45 -12.38 3.99 22.68
N GLU A 46 -13.13 3.90 23.77
CA GLU A 46 -13.54 2.66 24.44
C GLU A 46 -14.58 1.88 23.62
N ALA A 47 -15.34 2.57 22.76
CA ALA A 47 -16.31 1.94 21.87
C ALA A 47 -15.66 1.22 20.68
N LEU A 48 -14.37 1.45 20.41
CA LEU A 48 -13.63 0.81 19.33
C LEU A 48 -13.11 -0.56 19.77
N ILE A 49 -13.69 -1.63 19.24
CA ILE A 49 -13.27 -3.01 19.52
C ILE A 49 -12.22 -3.42 18.49
N ILE A 50 -10.94 -3.35 18.85
CA ILE A 50 -9.81 -3.64 17.96
C ILE A 50 -9.87 -5.04 17.35
N ASP A 51 -10.29 -6.05 18.12
CA ASP A 51 -10.38 -7.44 17.65
C ASP A 51 -11.41 -7.65 16.53
N LYS A 52 -12.32 -6.69 16.33
CA LYS A 52 -13.28 -6.72 15.21
C LYS A 52 -12.72 -6.11 13.92
N ILE A 53 -11.58 -5.45 14.00
CA ILE A 53 -10.97 -4.76 12.86
C ILE A 53 -10.06 -5.73 12.15
N SER A 54 -10.41 -6.07 10.92
CA SER A 54 -9.59 -6.93 10.06
C SER A 54 -9.33 -6.24 8.73
N VAL A 55 -8.10 -6.37 8.24
CA VAL A 55 -7.76 -5.94 6.89
C VAL A 55 -8.18 -7.04 5.91
N THR A 56 -8.92 -6.68 4.87
CA THR A 56 -9.44 -7.58 3.84
C THR A 56 -8.87 -7.20 2.49
N LYS A 57 -9.14 -8.04 1.47
CA LYS A 57 -8.75 -7.79 0.09
C LYS A 57 -9.31 -6.46 -0.45
N GLU A 58 -10.52 -6.08 -0.07
CA GLU A 58 -11.18 -4.85 -0.51
C GLU A 58 -10.41 -3.61 -0.06
N HIS A 59 -9.85 -3.61 1.16
CA HIS A 59 -9.01 -2.52 1.63
C HIS A 59 -7.71 -2.40 0.83
N PHE A 60 -7.10 -3.53 0.47
CA PHE A 60 -5.91 -3.52 -0.39
C PHE A 60 -6.22 -3.05 -1.80
N GLN A 61 -7.37 -3.43 -2.37
CA GLN A 61 -7.81 -2.97 -3.67
C GLN A 61 -8.01 -1.45 -3.68
N GLU A 62 -8.73 -0.91 -2.69
CA GLU A 62 -8.95 0.53 -2.58
C GLU A 62 -7.64 1.29 -2.30
N ALA A 63 -6.75 0.74 -1.47
CA ALA A 63 -5.43 1.32 -1.24
C ALA A 63 -4.60 1.35 -2.53
N TYR A 64 -4.62 0.29 -3.34
CA TYR A 64 -3.92 0.21 -4.62
C TYR A 64 -4.43 1.22 -5.66
N GLU A 65 -5.71 1.56 -5.61
CA GLU A 65 -6.26 2.60 -6.47
C GLU A 65 -5.72 3.99 -6.09
N ARG A 66 -5.48 4.23 -4.79
CA ARG A 66 -5.02 5.51 -4.23
C ARG A 66 -3.51 5.69 -4.29
N ILE A 67 -2.75 4.64 -4.00
CA ILE A 67 -1.29 4.67 -3.97
C ILE A 67 -0.77 4.39 -5.38
N LYS A 68 0.14 5.24 -5.87
CA LYS A 68 0.81 5.08 -7.16
C LYS A 68 2.31 4.97 -6.91
N PRO A 69 3.06 4.24 -7.76
CA PRO A 69 4.50 4.13 -7.60
C PRO A 69 5.12 5.52 -7.65
N HIS A 70 6.02 5.81 -6.70
CA HIS A 70 6.71 7.10 -6.68
C HIS A 70 7.75 7.19 -7.80
N LEU A 71 8.36 6.06 -8.16
CA LEU A 71 9.29 5.98 -9.27
C LEU A 71 8.53 5.91 -10.59
N SER A 72 8.62 7.00 -11.37
CA SER A 72 8.07 7.01 -12.73
C SER A 72 9.01 6.32 -13.72
N LYS A 73 8.47 5.79 -14.82
CA LYS A 73 9.28 5.19 -15.90
C LYS A 73 10.33 6.14 -16.45
N LYS A 74 10.00 7.43 -16.61
CA LYS A 74 10.94 8.48 -17.04
C LYS A 74 12.12 8.62 -16.08
N MET A 75 11.85 8.60 -14.77
CA MET A 75 12.89 8.70 -13.75
C MET A 75 13.80 7.46 -13.76
N LEU A 76 13.22 6.28 -13.99
CA LEU A 76 14.00 5.04 -14.15
C LEU A 76 14.90 5.09 -15.40
N GLU A 77 14.40 5.61 -16.51
CA GLU A 77 15.18 5.83 -17.73
C GLU A 77 16.34 6.81 -17.50
N GLU A 78 16.08 7.93 -16.82
CA GLU A 78 17.10 8.93 -16.46
C GLU A 78 18.19 8.32 -15.55
N TYR A 79 17.82 7.53 -14.55
CA TYR A 79 18.79 6.82 -13.70
C TYR A 79 19.60 5.79 -14.47
N THR A 80 18.96 5.05 -15.37
CA THR A 80 19.65 4.05 -16.20
C THR A 80 20.65 4.71 -17.14
N GLN A 81 20.29 5.86 -17.73
CA GLN A 81 21.20 6.60 -18.58
C GLN A 81 22.37 7.17 -17.78
N MET A 82 22.10 7.74 -16.61
CA MET A 82 23.14 8.23 -15.71
C MET A 82 24.15 7.12 -15.37
N ILE A 83 23.67 5.92 -14.98
CA ILE A 83 24.55 4.77 -14.68
C ILE A 83 25.44 4.42 -15.89
N ARG A 84 24.87 4.37 -17.10
CA ARG A 84 25.65 4.08 -18.32
C ARG A 84 26.72 5.11 -18.58
N ASP A 85 26.42 6.39 -18.39
CA ASP A 85 27.37 7.49 -18.62
C ASP A 85 28.53 7.49 -17.61
N PHE A 86 28.36 6.89 -16.43
CA PHE A 86 29.41 6.70 -15.42
C PHE A 86 30.28 5.45 -15.63
N GLU A 87 29.81 4.47 -16.42
CA GLU A 87 30.55 3.24 -16.74
C GLU A 87 31.45 3.38 -18.00
N VAL A 88 31.55 4.59 -18.57
CA VAL A 88 32.48 4.97 -19.67
C VAL A 88 33.66 5.75 -19.10
#